data_AF-A0A7W5F699-F1
#
_entry.id   AF-A0A7W5F699-F1
#
_cell.length_a   1.000
_cell.length_b   1.000
_cell.length_c   1.000
_cell.angle_alpha   90.00
_cell.angle_beta   90.00
_cell.angle_gamma   90.00
#
_symmetry.space_group_name_H-M   'P 1'
#
loop_
_entity.id
_entity.type
_entity.pdbx_description
1 polymer ?
#
loop_
_entity_poly.entity_id
_entity_poly.type
_entity_poly.pdbx_seq_one_letter_code
_entity_poly.pdbx_strand_id
1 'polypeptide(L)'
;MQSTSAVVRLRPPGKRDEWEASWYRERLADPSLLTTAVAVVIGGISYLAVPVGGERRGGYIPVRDATSVMLIRQALEGLDGFPSARVRWSTHPDTCDAVEWGDPAPPGDDDAESGRFYGYSEQSIARFTKERDMSEDRSQESGAGQYTSIRVSALGMRVRADGRTGREAWQLLWRRNPMVACAGAAYVALLVAAAITLAARVV
;
A
#
# COMPACT_ATOMS: atom_id res chain seq x y z
N MET A 1 15.95 22.08 -14.51
CA MET A 1 14.86 21.53 -13.67
C MET A 1 15.26 21.71 -12.22
N GLN A 2 14.53 22.49 -11.44
CA GLN A 2 14.79 22.60 -10.00
C GLN A 2 14.32 21.29 -9.34
N SER A 3 15.26 20.50 -8.83
CA SER A 3 14.94 19.37 -7.94
C SER A 3 14.39 19.96 -6.65
N THR A 4 13.07 20.02 -6.53
CA THR A 4 12.42 20.27 -5.25
C THR A 4 12.72 19.08 -4.37
N SER A 5 13.75 19.18 -3.52
CA SER A 5 14.06 18.14 -2.53
C SER A 5 12.82 17.94 -1.67
N ALA A 6 12.19 16.77 -1.76
CA ALA A 6 11.04 16.45 -0.93
C ALA A 6 11.49 16.47 0.53
N VAL A 7 10.84 17.29 1.36
CA VAL A 7 11.13 17.35 2.79
C VAL A 7 10.58 16.09 3.46
N VAL A 8 11.47 15.33 4.10
CA VAL A 8 11.10 14.19 4.95
C VAL A 8 10.85 14.68 6.36
N ARG A 9 9.76 14.24 6.98
CA ARG A 9 9.46 14.53 8.39
C ARG A 9 9.14 13.25 9.13
N LEU A 10 9.76 13.08 10.28
CA LEU A 10 9.42 12.04 11.24
C LEU A 10 8.50 12.63 12.31
N ARG A 11 7.48 11.87 12.70
CA ARG A 11 6.58 12.23 13.79
C ARG A 11 5.96 10.97 14.40
N PRO A 12 5.46 11.04 15.65
CA PRO A 12 4.58 10.01 16.16
C PRO A 12 3.34 9.80 15.27
N PRO A 13 2.76 8.59 15.24
CA PRO A 13 1.51 8.33 14.55
C PRO A 13 0.40 9.20 15.15
N GLY A 14 -0.45 9.75 14.30
CA GLY A 14 -1.54 10.62 14.72
C GLY A 14 -2.84 10.27 13.99
N LYS A 15 -3.83 11.18 14.06
CA LYS A 15 -5.16 10.95 13.47
C LYS A 15 -5.15 10.53 11.99
N ARG A 16 -4.13 10.97 11.22
CA ARG A 16 -3.98 10.61 9.80
C ARG A 16 -3.49 9.19 9.57
N ASP A 17 -2.82 8.59 10.55
CA ASP A 17 -2.24 7.24 10.48
C ASP A 17 -3.10 6.23 11.26
N GLU A 18 -4.15 6.69 11.95
CA GLU A 18 -4.96 5.84 12.84
C GLU A 18 -5.56 4.64 12.13
N TRP A 19 -5.90 4.76 10.85
CA TRP A 19 -6.37 3.62 10.04
C TRP A 19 -5.31 2.50 9.94
N GLU A 20 -4.05 2.85 9.73
CA GLU A 20 -2.95 1.89 9.63
C GLU A 20 -2.53 1.41 11.03
N ALA A 21 -2.48 2.32 12.00
CA ALA A 21 -2.18 2.00 13.39
C ALA A 21 -3.23 1.04 13.99
N SER A 22 -4.52 1.21 13.70
CA SER A 22 -5.57 0.30 14.15
C SER A 22 -5.44 -1.07 13.52
N TRP A 23 -5.07 -1.13 12.23
CA TRP A 23 -4.80 -2.39 11.54
C TRP A 23 -3.70 -3.20 12.25
N TYR A 24 -2.60 -2.54 12.63
CA TYR A 24 -1.52 -3.17 13.41
C TYR A 24 -1.97 -3.51 14.84
N ARG A 25 -2.72 -2.62 15.50
CA ARG A 25 -3.15 -2.82 16.90
C ARG A 25 -3.98 -4.08 17.08
N GLU A 26 -4.81 -4.41 16.10
CA GLU A 26 -5.62 -5.62 16.08
C GLU A 26 -4.80 -6.90 15.81
N ARG A 27 -3.59 -6.77 15.26
CA ARG A 27 -2.85 -7.89 14.68
C ARG A 27 -1.54 -8.21 15.38
N LEU A 28 -0.87 -7.22 15.95
CA LEU A 28 0.39 -7.41 16.67
C LEU A 28 0.18 -8.26 17.93
N ALA A 29 1.12 -9.16 18.21
CA ALA A 29 1.21 -9.85 19.49
C ALA A 29 1.52 -8.87 20.63
N ASP A 30 2.32 -7.84 20.34
CA ASP A 30 2.62 -6.74 21.25
C ASP A 30 2.16 -5.39 20.65
N PRO A 31 0.93 -4.93 20.97
CA PRO A 31 0.45 -3.62 20.52
C PRO A 31 1.19 -2.42 21.11
N SER A 32 2.00 -2.61 22.17
CA SER A 32 2.74 -1.51 22.80
C SER A 32 3.82 -0.93 21.88
N LEU A 33 4.27 -1.70 20.88
CA LEU A 33 5.18 -1.24 19.82
C LEU A 33 4.63 -0.04 19.03
N LEU A 34 3.31 0.19 19.04
CA LEU A 34 2.71 1.35 18.40
C LEU A 34 2.99 2.67 19.13
N THR A 35 3.42 2.61 20.40
CA THR A 35 3.82 3.81 21.17
C THR A 35 5.14 4.40 20.67
N THR A 36 6.00 3.56 20.10
CA THR A 36 7.31 3.91 19.54
C THR A 36 7.36 3.82 18.02
N ALA A 37 6.23 3.51 17.38
CA ALA A 37 6.09 3.59 15.93
C ALA A 37 6.33 5.01 15.42
N VAL A 38 6.78 5.13 14.18
CA VAL A 38 7.12 6.41 13.56
C VAL A 38 6.40 6.52 12.23
N ALA A 39 5.73 7.65 12.02
CA ALA A 39 5.18 8.02 10.72
C ALA A 39 6.23 8.82 9.94
N VAL A 40 6.71 8.24 8.84
CA VAL A 40 7.62 8.88 7.88
C VAL A 40 6.78 9.63 6.85
N VAL A 41 6.87 10.95 6.81
CA VAL A 41 6.07 11.79 5.91
C VAL A 41 6.93 12.35 4.79
N ILE A 42 6.55 12.03 3.55
CA ILE A 42 7.21 12.50 2.31
C ILE A 42 6.15 13.10 1.40
N GLY A 43 6.30 14.39 1.07
CA GLY A 43 5.35 15.07 0.17
C GLY A 43 3.89 15.06 0.66
N GLY A 44 3.66 14.89 1.96
CA GLY A 44 2.34 14.78 2.58
C GLY A 44 1.76 13.36 2.63
N ILE A 45 2.42 12.37 2.02
CA ILE A 45 2.11 10.94 2.15
C ILE A 45 2.82 10.42 3.42
N SER A 46 2.11 9.66 4.22
CA SER A 46 2.60 9.10 5.48
C SER A 46 2.78 7.60 5.36
N TYR A 47 3.91 7.08 5.85
CA TYR A 47 4.22 5.66 5.90
C TYR A 47 4.48 5.28 7.37
N LEU A 48 3.70 4.34 7.91
CA LEU A 48 3.88 3.90 9.29
C LEU A 48 4.98 2.82 9.39
N ALA A 49 6.06 3.15 10.10
CA ALA A 49 7.12 2.22 10.45
C ALA A 49 6.92 1.73 11.89
N VAL A 50 6.74 0.42 12.07
CA VAL A 50 6.62 -0.21 13.40
C VAL A 50 7.96 -0.84 13.80
N PRO A 51 8.53 -0.44 14.94
CA PRO A 51 9.87 -0.88 15.35
C PRO A 51 9.90 -2.39 15.63
N VAL A 52 11.11 -2.95 15.67
CA VAL A 52 11.34 -4.26 16.26
C VAL A 52 11.17 -4.20 17.78
N GLY A 53 10.85 -5.34 18.40
CA GLY A 53 10.65 -5.44 19.83
C GLY A 53 9.72 -6.59 20.20
N GLY A 54 9.85 -7.10 21.42
CA GLY A 54 9.19 -8.34 21.83
C GLY A 54 9.59 -9.48 20.88
N GLU A 55 8.59 -10.09 20.22
CA GLU A 55 8.78 -11.15 19.24
C GLU A 55 8.94 -10.63 17.79
N ARG A 56 8.67 -9.35 17.53
CA ARG A 56 8.81 -8.75 16.19
C ARG A 56 10.28 -8.56 15.85
N ARG A 57 10.77 -9.30 14.86
CA ARG A 57 12.19 -9.33 14.46
C ARG A 57 12.53 -8.42 13.28
N GLY A 58 11.52 -8.00 12.51
CA GLY A 58 11.72 -7.11 11.39
C GLY A 58 10.45 -6.41 10.95
N GLY A 59 10.60 -5.58 9.93
CA GLY A 59 9.49 -4.88 9.30
C GLY A 59 9.87 -4.38 7.92
N TYR A 60 8.86 -4.03 7.14
CA TYR A 60 9.07 -3.43 5.83
C TYR A 60 7.96 -2.42 5.49
N ILE A 61 8.29 -1.48 4.60
CA ILE A 61 7.33 -0.58 3.95
C ILE A 61 7.48 -0.79 2.44
N PRO A 62 6.42 -1.22 1.73
CA PRO A 62 6.43 -1.27 0.28
C PRO A 62 6.26 0.15 -0.29
N VAL A 63 7.13 0.52 -1.23
CA VAL A 63 7.19 1.86 -1.83
C VAL A 63 7.34 1.72 -3.34
N ARG A 64 6.64 2.57 -4.10
CA ARG A 64 6.57 2.46 -5.57
C ARG A 64 7.63 3.26 -6.31
N ASP A 65 8.22 4.25 -5.66
CA ASP A 65 9.16 5.16 -6.28
C ASP A 65 10.51 5.13 -5.57
N ALA A 66 11.58 5.05 -6.37
CA ALA A 66 12.95 4.93 -5.89
C ALA A 66 13.38 6.11 -4.99
N THR A 67 12.84 7.31 -5.23
CA THR A 67 13.13 8.49 -4.41
C THR A 67 12.61 8.31 -2.98
N SER A 68 11.34 7.93 -2.81
CA SER A 68 10.77 7.70 -1.50
C SER A 68 11.40 6.51 -0.78
N VAL A 69 11.79 5.45 -1.52
CA VAL A 69 12.54 4.31 -0.97
C VAL A 69 13.82 4.79 -0.28
N MET A 70 14.61 5.61 -0.97
CA MET A 70 15.87 6.12 -0.41
C MET A 70 15.64 7.07 0.76
N LEU A 71 14.64 7.95 0.67
CA LEU A 71 14.29 8.88 1.73
C LEU A 71 13.79 8.17 2.99
N ILE A 72 12.98 7.12 2.87
CA ILE A 72 12.51 6.32 4.02
C ILE A 72 13.70 5.57 4.64
N ARG A 73 14.54 4.91 3.83
CA ARG A 73 15.73 4.20 4.33
C ARG A 73 16.63 5.14 5.12
N GLN A 74 16.92 6.33 4.58
CA GLN A 74 17.75 7.33 5.27
C GLN A 74 17.07 7.84 6.54
N ALA A 75 15.76 8.04 6.54
CA ALA A 75 15.04 8.54 7.69
C ALA A 75 14.99 7.55 8.87
N LEU A 76 15.02 6.25 8.58
CA LEU A 76 15.04 5.20 9.62
C LEU A 76 16.45 4.86 10.11
N GLU A 77 17.49 5.29 9.38
CA GLU A 77 18.89 4.98 9.70
C GLU A 77 19.29 5.57 11.06
N GLY A 78 19.74 4.71 11.97
CA GLY A 78 20.18 5.10 13.32
C GLY A 78 19.04 5.41 14.31
N LEU A 79 17.78 5.20 13.93
CA LEU A 79 16.66 5.30 14.87
C LEU A 79 16.52 4.04 15.72
N ASP A 80 16.32 4.24 17.02
CA ASP A 80 16.02 3.15 17.96
C ASP A 80 14.77 2.37 17.50
N GLY A 81 14.88 1.04 17.50
CA GLY A 81 13.82 0.15 17.02
C GLY A 81 13.82 -0.11 15.52
N PHE A 82 14.73 0.51 14.74
CA PHE A 82 14.85 0.31 13.29
C PHE A 82 16.28 -0.10 12.87
N PRO A 83 16.85 -1.18 13.45
CA PRO A 83 18.21 -1.58 13.11
C PRO A 83 18.32 -2.04 11.65
N SER A 84 19.50 -1.87 11.06
CA SER A 84 19.82 -2.43 9.74
C SER A 84 18.85 -2.02 8.61
N ALA A 85 18.41 -0.76 8.61
CA ALA A 85 17.55 -0.21 7.56
C ALA A 85 18.20 -0.33 6.17
N ARG A 86 17.55 -1.06 5.27
CA ARG A 86 18.06 -1.45 3.95
C ARG A 86 16.97 -1.38 2.90
N VAL A 87 17.38 -1.30 1.65
CA VAL A 87 16.48 -1.34 0.51
C VAL A 87 16.47 -2.74 -0.09
N ARG A 88 15.28 -3.30 -0.32
CA ARG A 88 15.06 -4.44 -1.19
C ARG A 88 14.45 -3.95 -2.50
N TRP A 89 15.28 -3.90 -3.53
CA TRP A 89 14.86 -3.56 -4.88
C TRP A 89 14.09 -4.73 -5.49
N SER A 90 12.94 -4.44 -6.08
CA SER A 90 12.21 -5.39 -6.90
C SER A 90 12.89 -5.55 -8.25
N THR A 91 12.99 -6.79 -8.74
CA THR A 91 13.41 -7.07 -10.13
C THR A 91 12.24 -6.94 -11.12
N HIS A 92 11.01 -6.77 -10.63
CA HIS A 92 9.80 -6.68 -11.42
C HIS A 92 9.25 -5.24 -11.39
N PRO A 93 9.04 -4.59 -12.55
CA PRO A 93 8.65 -3.17 -12.62
C PRO A 93 7.25 -2.88 -12.06
N ASP A 94 6.42 -3.92 -11.92
CA ASP A 94 5.05 -3.87 -11.42
C ASP A 94 4.91 -4.30 -9.96
N THR A 95 6.03 -4.62 -9.29
CA THR A 95 6.10 -4.89 -7.85
C THR A 95 6.79 -3.72 -7.17
N CYS A 96 6.29 -3.35 -5.99
CA CYS A 96 6.91 -2.29 -5.19
C CYS A 96 8.31 -2.72 -4.73
N ASP A 97 9.22 -1.74 -4.67
CA ASP A 97 10.42 -1.85 -3.84
C ASP A 97 10.00 -1.86 -2.36
N ALA A 98 10.92 -2.25 -1.47
CA ALA A 98 10.66 -2.19 -0.05
C ALA A 98 11.85 -1.57 0.71
N VAL A 99 11.54 -0.80 1.75
CA VAL A 99 12.49 -0.52 2.81
C VAL A 99 12.25 -1.53 3.91
N GLU A 100 13.30 -2.23 4.33
CA GLU A 100 13.26 -3.25 5.38
C GLU A 100 14.15 -2.84 6.56
N TRP A 101 13.80 -3.29 7.76
CA TRP A 101 14.61 -3.15 8.97
C TRP A 101 14.49 -4.40 9.84
N GLY A 102 15.41 -4.55 10.79
CA GLY A 102 15.55 -5.75 11.61
C GLY A 102 16.31 -6.86 10.90
N ASP A 103 16.06 -8.09 11.35
CA ASP A 103 16.65 -9.30 10.79
C ASP A 103 16.27 -9.48 9.30
N PRO A 104 17.00 -10.32 8.54
CA PRO A 104 16.55 -10.77 7.24
C PRO A 104 15.23 -11.52 7.36
N ALA A 105 14.26 -11.18 6.50
CA ALA A 105 12.98 -11.90 6.45
C ALA A 105 13.22 -13.38 6.08
N PRO A 106 12.43 -14.32 6.65
CA PRO A 106 12.54 -15.73 6.30
C PRO A 106 12.29 -15.91 4.79
N PRO A 107 13.07 -16.78 4.13
CA PRO A 107 12.85 -17.08 2.71
C PRO A 107 11.61 -17.96 2.54
N GLY A 108 10.87 -17.75 1.45
CA GLY A 108 9.71 -18.57 1.07
C GLY A 108 8.36 -17.90 1.34
N ASP A 109 7.30 -18.66 1.08
CA ASP A 109 5.91 -18.18 1.07
C ASP A 109 5.06 -18.77 2.23
N ASP A 110 5.72 -19.19 3.31
CA ASP A 110 5.04 -19.58 4.55
C ASP A 110 4.56 -18.32 5.29
N ASP A 111 3.26 -18.06 5.16
CA ASP A 111 2.61 -16.91 5.79
C ASP A 111 2.63 -16.98 7.32
N ALA A 112 2.62 -18.18 7.90
CA ALA A 112 2.64 -18.33 9.34
C ALA A 112 4.03 -18.03 9.90
N GLU A 113 5.08 -18.50 9.25
CA GLU A 113 6.46 -18.13 9.57
C GLU A 113 6.69 -16.62 9.40
N SER A 114 6.24 -16.06 8.27
CA SER A 114 6.31 -14.63 7.99
C SER A 114 5.55 -13.81 9.04
N GLY A 115 4.36 -14.25 9.41
CA GLY A 115 3.54 -13.56 10.40
C GLY A 115 4.19 -13.51 11.78
N ARG A 116 4.78 -14.62 12.23
CA ARG A 116 5.56 -14.68 13.49
C ARG A 116 6.78 -13.77 13.41
N PHE A 117 7.51 -13.79 12.29
CA PHE A 117 8.66 -12.90 12.08
C PHE A 117 8.29 -11.40 12.22
N TYR A 118 7.14 -11.00 11.67
CA TYR A 118 6.60 -9.65 11.81
C TYR A 118 5.89 -9.40 13.15
N GLY A 119 5.91 -10.34 14.08
CA GLY A 119 5.32 -10.18 15.42
C GLY A 119 3.79 -10.08 15.43
N TYR A 120 3.12 -10.68 14.46
CA TYR A 120 1.66 -10.83 14.51
C TYR A 120 1.26 -11.90 15.53
N SER A 121 0.10 -11.72 16.16
CA SER A 121 -0.47 -12.69 17.09
C SER A 121 -0.87 -13.97 16.36
N GLU A 122 -0.72 -15.11 17.03
CA GLU A 122 -1.13 -16.42 16.51
C GLU A 122 -2.60 -16.43 16.03
N GLN A 123 -3.48 -15.70 16.71
CA GLN A 123 -4.87 -15.55 16.27
C GLN A 123 -5.00 -14.86 14.92
N SER A 124 -4.20 -13.82 14.67
CA SER A 124 -4.22 -13.06 13.42
C SER A 124 -3.60 -13.85 12.27
N ILE A 125 -2.52 -14.59 12.58
CA ILE A 125 -1.88 -15.51 11.65
C ILE A 125 -2.86 -16.59 11.22
N ALA A 126 -3.48 -17.29 12.18
CA ALA A 126 -4.45 -18.35 11.89
C ALA A 126 -5.65 -17.85 11.08
N ARG A 127 -6.13 -16.62 11.36
CA ARG A 127 -7.19 -15.99 10.58
C ARG A 127 -6.75 -15.74 9.14
N PHE A 128 -5.56 -15.18 8.94
CA PHE A 128 -5.04 -14.85 7.62
C PHE A 128 -4.83 -16.10 6.76
N THR A 129 -4.17 -17.13 7.30
CA THR A 129 -3.95 -18.40 6.59
C THR A 129 -5.27 -19.04 6.18
N LYS A 130 -6.27 -19.07 7.07
CA LYS A 130 -7.60 -19.58 6.75
C LYS A 130 -8.28 -18.80 5.63
N GLU A 131 -8.18 -17.47 5.64
CA GLU A 131 -8.77 -16.63 4.57
C GLU A 131 -8.06 -16.85 3.22
N ARG A 132 -6.75 -17.06 3.22
CA ARG A 132 -5.97 -17.35 2.02
C ARG A 132 -6.36 -18.70 1.42
N ASP A 133 -6.37 -19.77 2.21
CA ASP A 133 -6.70 -21.12 1.73
C ASP A 133 -8.10 -21.14 1.10
N MET A 134 -9.09 -20.50 1.74
CA MET A 134 -10.45 -20.35 1.20
C MET A 134 -10.51 -19.52 -0.10
N SER A 135 -9.56 -18.60 -0.32
CA SER A 135 -9.49 -17.79 -1.54
C SER A 135 -8.82 -18.53 -2.70
N GLU A 136 -7.85 -19.40 -2.39
CA GLU A 136 -7.18 -20.27 -3.36
C GLU A 136 -8.15 -21.33 -3.86
N ASP A 137 -8.89 -21.98 -2.97
CA ASP A 137 -9.96 -22.93 -3.31
C ASP A 137 -11.00 -22.28 -4.23
N ARG A 138 -11.47 -21.07 -3.89
CA ARG A 138 -12.44 -20.34 -4.71
C ARG A 138 -11.89 -19.96 -6.08
N SER A 139 -10.60 -19.64 -6.16
CA SER A 139 -9.95 -19.27 -7.43
C SER A 139 -9.74 -20.48 -8.32
N GLN A 140 -9.51 -21.66 -7.74
CA GLN A 140 -9.45 -22.93 -8.47
C GLN A 140 -10.85 -23.40 -8.92
N GLU A 141 -11.90 -23.18 -8.13
CA GLU A 141 -13.29 -23.47 -8.52
C GLU A 141 -13.84 -22.51 -9.59
N SER A 142 -13.36 -21.26 -9.66
CA SER A 142 -13.82 -20.24 -10.63
C SER A 142 -13.17 -20.31 -12.02
N GLY A 143 -12.67 -21.48 -12.41
CA GLY A 143 -12.15 -21.75 -13.76
C GLY A 143 -13.22 -21.74 -14.87
N ALA A 144 -13.93 -20.61 -15.07
CA ALA A 144 -14.71 -20.28 -16.27
C ALA A 144 -15.19 -18.80 -16.33
N GLY A 145 -14.53 -17.85 -15.63
CA GLY A 145 -14.91 -16.43 -15.67
C GLY A 145 -13.90 -15.57 -16.43
N GLN A 146 -14.24 -15.14 -17.65
CA GLN A 146 -13.41 -14.24 -18.46
C GLN A 146 -13.29 -12.86 -17.78
N TYR A 147 -12.16 -12.59 -17.14
CA TYR A 147 -11.87 -11.28 -16.52
C TYR A 147 -11.31 -10.30 -17.57
N THR A 148 -12.09 -9.28 -17.92
CA THR A 148 -11.61 -8.18 -18.75
C THR A 148 -11.10 -7.05 -17.87
N SER A 149 -9.78 -6.86 -17.80
CA SER A 149 -9.21 -5.66 -17.18
C SER A 149 -9.23 -4.51 -18.18
N ILE A 150 -9.89 -3.40 -17.84
CA ILE A 150 -9.83 -2.16 -18.63
C ILE A 150 -8.72 -1.30 -18.04
N ARG A 151 -7.70 -1.02 -18.85
CA ARG A 151 -6.58 -0.14 -18.51
C ARG A 151 -6.96 1.30 -18.89
N VAL A 152 -7.16 2.18 -17.91
CA VAL A 152 -7.30 3.62 -18.17
C VAL A 152 -5.92 4.28 -18.01
N SER A 153 -5.21 4.37 -19.13
CA SER A 153 -3.78 4.74 -19.21
C SER A 153 -3.44 6.20 -18.86
N ALA A 154 -4.41 7.04 -18.49
CA ALA A 154 -4.14 8.46 -18.22
C ALA A 154 -3.71 8.77 -16.77
N LEU A 155 -3.88 7.85 -15.81
CA LEU A 155 -3.68 8.13 -14.38
C LEU A 155 -2.91 7.05 -13.61
N GLY A 156 -2.37 6.03 -14.27
CA GLY A 156 -1.55 5.00 -13.61
C GLY A 156 -2.27 4.18 -12.51
N MET A 157 -3.60 4.21 -12.46
CA MET A 157 -4.40 3.48 -11.48
C MET A 157 -4.91 2.15 -12.06
N ARG A 158 -4.69 1.05 -11.34
CA ARG A 158 -5.38 -0.23 -11.56
C ARG A 158 -6.58 -0.28 -10.62
N VAL A 159 -7.78 -0.17 -11.17
CA VAL A 159 -9.02 -0.47 -10.44
C VAL A 159 -9.51 -1.82 -10.91
N ARG A 160 -9.54 -2.79 -10.01
CA ARG A 160 -10.13 -4.11 -10.26
C ARG A 160 -11.62 -3.97 -9.96
N ALA A 161 -12.44 -3.89 -11.01
CA ALA A 161 -13.88 -4.00 -10.87
C ALA A 161 -14.25 -5.48 -11.04
N ASP A 162 -15.05 -6.02 -10.12
CA ASP A 162 -15.89 -7.15 -10.51
C ASP A 162 -16.80 -6.66 -11.65
N GLY A 163 -17.12 -7.53 -12.59
CA GLY A 163 -17.89 -7.15 -13.77
C GLY A 163 -19.33 -6.72 -13.48
N ARG A 164 -19.72 -6.43 -12.23
CA ARG A 164 -21.12 -6.23 -11.86
C ARG A 164 -21.53 -4.80 -11.55
N THR A 165 -20.70 -3.89 -11.04
CA THR A 165 -21.20 -2.50 -10.86
C THR A 165 -20.12 -1.42 -10.74
N GLY A 166 -19.86 -0.69 -11.84
CA GLY A 166 -18.98 0.49 -11.85
C GLY A 166 -19.39 1.64 -10.89
N ARG A 167 -20.62 1.62 -10.35
CA ARG A 167 -21.08 2.59 -9.35
C ARG A 167 -20.47 2.38 -7.96
N GLU A 168 -20.20 1.14 -7.57
CA GLU A 168 -19.66 0.83 -6.23
C GLU A 168 -18.18 1.22 -6.14
N ALA A 169 -17.42 0.96 -7.20
CA ALA A 169 -16.04 1.42 -7.34
C ALA A 169 -15.94 2.97 -7.31
N TRP A 170 -16.91 3.65 -7.92
CA TRP A 170 -16.98 5.12 -7.90
C TRP A 170 -17.31 5.68 -6.50
N GLN A 171 -18.20 5.02 -5.76
CA GLN A 171 -18.55 5.42 -4.39
C GLN A 171 -17.39 5.21 -3.41
N LEU A 172 -16.60 4.13 -3.56
CA LEU A 172 -15.40 3.89 -2.77
C LEU A 172 -14.30 4.94 -3.03
N LEU A 173 -14.14 5.37 -4.29
CA LEU A 173 -13.19 6.42 -4.66
C LEU A 173 -13.55 7.77 -4.02
N TRP A 174 -14.84 8.15 -4.04
CA TRP A 174 -15.35 9.40 -3.46
C TRP A 174 -15.18 9.47 -1.94
N ARG A 175 -15.36 8.35 -1.22
CA ARG A 175 -15.16 8.30 0.24
C ARG A 175 -13.70 8.44 0.65
N ARG A 176 -12.77 7.92 -0.16
CA ARG A 176 -11.35 7.82 0.20
C ARG A 176 -10.55 9.05 -0.23
N ASN A 177 -10.86 9.65 -1.38
CA ASN A 177 -10.14 10.82 -1.91
C ASN A 177 -11.06 11.72 -2.77
N PRO A 178 -11.81 12.66 -2.17
CA PRO A 178 -12.79 13.49 -2.89
C PRO A 178 -12.15 14.34 -4.00
N MET A 179 -10.92 14.81 -3.79
CA MET A 179 -10.19 15.60 -4.80
C MET A 179 -9.86 14.79 -6.06
N VAL A 180 -9.49 13.51 -5.91
CA VAL A 180 -9.17 12.62 -7.04
C VAL A 180 -10.44 12.26 -7.81
N ALA A 181 -11.55 12.08 -7.11
CA ALA A 181 -12.85 11.82 -7.73
C ALA A 181 -13.36 13.03 -8.54
N CYS A 182 -13.21 14.25 -8.02
CA CYS A 182 -13.50 15.47 -8.77
C CYS A 182 -12.63 15.62 -10.02
N ALA A 183 -11.32 15.36 -9.91
CA ALA A 183 -10.41 15.40 -11.05
C ALA A 183 -10.77 14.36 -12.13
N GLY A 184 -11.13 13.14 -11.72
CA GLY A 184 -11.59 12.10 -12.63
C GLY A 184 -12.88 12.47 -13.36
N ALA A 185 -13.86 13.04 -12.65
CA ALA A 185 -15.12 13.50 -13.26
C ALA A 185 -14.90 14.64 -14.26
N ALA A 186 -14.05 15.62 -13.90
CA ALA A 186 -13.71 16.74 -14.78
C ALA A 186 -12.99 16.26 -16.06
N TYR A 187 -12.08 15.29 -15.94
CA TYR A 187 -11.39 14.70 -17.08
C TYR A 187 -12.34 13.96 -18.04
N VAL A 188 -13.28 13.18 -17.51
CA VAL A 188 -14.29 12.49 -18.34
C VAL A 188 -15.19 13.50 -19.04
N ALA A 189 -15.63 14.56 -18.36
CA ALA A 189 -16.43 15.62 -18.97
C ALA A 189 -15.67 16.33 -20.11
N LEU A 190 -14.37 16.57 -19.94
CA LEU A 190 -13.49 17.11 -20.97
C LEU A 190 -13.38 16.20 -22.19
N LEU A 191 -13.22 14.88 -21.98
CA LEU A 191 -13.17 13.91 -23.08
C LEU A 191 -14.48 13.84 -23.86
N VAL A 192 -15.62 13.86 -23.16
CA VAL A 192 -16.95 13.87 -23.80
C VAL A 192 -17.15 15.16 -24.60
N ALA A 193 -16.80 16.32 -24.03
CA ALA A 193 -16.89 17.60 -24.74
C ALA A 193 -15.98 17.63 -25.98
N ALA A 194 -14.75 17.11 -25.89
CA ALA A 194 -13.83 17.01 -27.01
C ALA A 194 -14.38 16.10 -28.12
N ALA A 195 -14.95 14.94 -27.77
CA ALA A 195 -15.56 14.01 -28.72
C ALA A 195 -16.78 14.63 -29.43
N ILE A 196 -17.65 15.36 -28.70
CA ILE A 196 -18.79 16.09 -29.28
C ILE A 196 -18.30 17.17 -30.25
N THR A 197 -17.26 17.92 -29.87
CA THR A 197 -16.70 18.99 -30.70
C THR A 197 -16.06 18.44 -31.98
N LEU A 198 -15.40 17.28 -31.90
CA LEU A 198 -14.85 16.58 -33.06
C LEU A 198 -15.95 16.05 -33.98
N ALA A 199 -17.00 15.43 -33.42
CA ALA A 199 -18.14 14.94 -34.19
C ALA A 199 -18.88 16.09 -34.90
N ALA A 200 -19.05 17.24 -34.23
CA ALA A 200 -19.68 18.42 -34.81
C ALA A 200 -18.82 19.14 -35.88
N ARG A 201 -17.54 18.78 -36.04
CA ARG A 201 -16.66 19.30 -37.10
C ARG A 201 -16.53 18.36 -38.31
N VAL A 202 -17.02 17.13 -38.18
CA VAL A 202 -16.98 16.10 -39.24
C VAL A 202 -18.30 16.06 -40.03
N VAL A 203 -19.35 16.71 -39.52
CA VAL A 203 -20.65 16.93 -40.19
C VAL A 203 -20.66 18.33 -40.80
#